data_AF-A0A3A9ZUL2-F1
#
_entry.id   AF-A0A3A9ZUL2-F1
#
_cell.length_a   1.000
_cell.length_b   1.000
_cell.length_c   1.000
_cell.angle_alpha   90.00
_cell.angle_beta   90.00
_cell.angle_gamma   90.00
#
_symmetry.space_group_name_H-M   'P 1'
#
loop_
_entity.id
_entity.type
_entity.pdbx_description
1 polymer ?
#
loop_
_entity_poly.entity_id
_entity_poly.type
_entity_poly.pdbx_seq_one_letter_code
_entity_poly.pdbx_strand_id
1 'polypeptide(L)' 'GTAARTRGVEDIPVPGDTRTVRAVLMQTFIPVPGDQQAVALVSGSSQVLDLADSFFDVFDAITSTFRFI' A
#
# COMPACT_ATOMS: atom_id res chain seq x y z
N GLY A 1 -13.90 5.42 4.73
CA GLY A 1 -14.89 5.10 3.68
C GLY A 1 -14.44 3.86 2.93
N THR A 2 -15.25 3.35 2.01
CA THR A 2 -14.87 2.18 1.19
C THR A 2 -13.81 2.61 0.17
N ALA A 3 -12.59 2.12 0.33
CA ALA A 3 -11.46 2.34 -0.57
C ALA A 3 -10.96 0.98 -1.04
N ALA A 4 -10.57 0.87 -2.31
CA ALA A 4 -9.99 -0.36 -2.82
C ALA A 4 -8.60 -0.57 -2.19
N ARG A 5 -8.27 -1.82 -1.86
CA ARG A 5 -7.01 -2.19 -1.21
C ARG A 5 -6.38 -3.41 -1.85
N THR A 6 -5.06 -3.38 -1.99
CA THR A 6 -4.23 -4.54 -2.32
C THR A 6 -3.26 -4.77 -1.17
N ARG A 7 -2.94 -6.03 -0.89
CA ARG A 7 -1.89 -6.40 0.06
C ARG A 7 -1.25 -7.73 -0.32
N GLY A 8 0.03 -7.89 -0.06
CA GLY A 8 0.74 -9.13 -0.34
C GLY A 8 2.24 -9.04 -0.07
N VAL A 9 2.92 -10.15 -0.27
CA VAL A 9 4.38 -10.20 -0.36
C VAL A 9 4.73 -10.40 -1.82
N GLU A 10 5.52 -9.49 -2.38
CA GLU A 10 5.87 -9.48 -3.79
C GLU A 10 7.38 -9.45 -3.99
N ASP A 11 7.84 -10.07 -5.08
CA ASP A 11 9.21 -9.97 -5.56
C ASP A 11 9.30 -8.82 -6.56
N ILE A 12 9.83 -7.67 -6.12
CA ILE A 12 9.92 -6.45 -6.92
C ILE A 12 11.25 -6.45 -7.70
N PRO A 13 11.24 -6.34 -9.03
CA PRO A 13 12.47 -6.22 -9.81
C PRO A 13 13.16 -4.87 -9.54
N VAL A 14 14.49 -4.90 -9.39
CA VAL A 14 15.29 -3.67 -9.30
C VAL A 14 15.51 -3.11 -10.72
N PRO A 15 15.12 -1.86 -11.01
CA PRO A 15 15.30 -1.29 -12.33
C PRO A 15 16.77 -1.30 -12.79
N GLY A 16 17.02 -1.80 -14.00
CA GLY A 16 18.37 -1.90 -14.57
C GLY A 16 19.23 -3.03 -14.01
N ASP A 17 18.64 -3.95 -13.24
CA ASP A 17 19.31 -5.08 -12.61
C ASP A 17 18.50 -6.38 -12.85
N THR A 18 19.12 -7.53 -12.63
CA THR A 18 18.49 -8.86 -12.65
C THR A 18 17.97 -9.30 -11.28
N ARG A 19 18.36 -8.59 -10.21
CA ARG A 19 17.94 -8.90 -8.83
C ARG A 19 16.49 -8.49 -8.56
N THR A 20 15.86 -9.23 -7.65
CA THR A 20 14.55 -8.91 -7.09
C THR A 20 14.66 -8.61 -5.60
N VAL A 21 13.82 -7.71 -5.10
CA VAL A 21 13.63 -7.40 -3.69
C VAL A 21 12.31 -7.99 -3.25
N ARG A 22 12.34 -8.94 -2.31
CA ARG A 22 11.12 -9.45 -1.70
C ARG A 22 10.65 -8.49 -0.61
N ALA A 23 9.42 -8.00 -0.73
CA ALA A 23 8.86 -7.05 0.20
C ALA A 23 7.37 -7.30 0.46
N VAL A 24 6.94 -6.94 1.66
CA VAL A 24 5.53 -6.78 2.01
C VAL A 24 5.06 -5.47 1.40
N LEU A 25 3.93 -5.48 0.70
CA LEU A 25 3.29 -4.31 0.09
C LEU A 25 1.83 -4.22 0.49
N MET A 26 1.38 -2.99 0.73
CA MET A 26 -0.04 -2.68 0.85
C MET A 26 -0.32 -1.33 0.18
N GLN A 27 -1.41 -1.28 -0.58
CA GLN A 27 -1.85 -0.06 -1.27
C GLN A 27 -3.32 0.20 -0.97
N THR A 28 -3.66 1.44 -0.66
CA THR A 28 -5.04 1.92 -0.52
C THR A 28 -5.31 3.02 -1.54
N PHE A 29 -6.32 2.80 -2.37
CA PHE A 29 -6.74 3.69 -3.45
C PHE A 29 -7.96 4.49 -2.99
N ILE A 30 -7.78 5.78 -2.73
CA ILE A 30 -8.78 6.65 -2.12
C ILE A 30 -9.30 7.61 -3.20
N PRO A 31 -10.59 7.50 -3.60
CA PRO A 31 -11.20 8.43 -4.55
C PRO A 31 -11.17 9.87 -4.01
N VAL A 32 -10.80 10.83 -4.84
CA VAL A 32 -10.80 12.25 -4.46
C VAL A 32 -12.22 12.81 -4.53
N PRO A 33 -12.75 13.41 -3.44
CA PRO A 33 -14.08 14.01 -3.46
C PRO A 33 -14.18 15.11 -4.53
N GLY A 34 -15.22 15.03 -5.37
CA GLY A 34 -15.47 16.01 -6.43
C GLY A 34 -14.71 15.76 -7.74
N ASP A 35 -13.80 14.79 -7.79
CA ASP A 35 -13.10 14.40 -9.01
C ASP A 35 -13.11 12.87 -9.17
N GLN A 36 -13.96 12.38 -10.08
CA GLN A 36 -14.12 10.95 -10.33
C GLN A 36 -12.93 10.32 -11.07
N GLN A 37 -12.02 11.12 -11.62
CA GLN A 37 -10.84 10.64 -12.33
C GLN A 37 -9.59 10.64 -11.45
N ALA A 38 -9.62 11.33 -10.31
CA ALA A 38 -8.49 11.44 -9.40
C ALA A 38 -8.56 10.41 -8.25
N VAL A 39 -7.43 9.78 -7.99
CA VAL A 39 -7.24 8.81 -6.90
C VAL A 39 -5.98 9.17 -6.13
N ALA A 40 -6.09 9.32 -4.81
CA ALA A 40 -4.94 9.36 -3.93
C ALA A 40 -4.50 7.93 -3.61
N LEU A 41 -3.21 7.65 -3.82
CA LEU A 41 -2.60 6.36 -3.51
C LEU A 41 -1.79 6.47 -2.22
N VAL A 42 -2.17 5.71 -1.19
CA VAL A 42 -1.34 5.50 -0.01
C VAL A 42 -0.68 4.13 -0.14
N SER A 43 0.65 4.12 -0.26
CA SER A 43 1.43 2.90 -0.44
C SER A 43 2.41 2.71 0.72
N GLY A 44 2.46 1.50 1.24
CA GLY A 44 3.43 1.07 2.24
C GLY A 44 4.23 -0.12 1.73
N SER A 45 5.51 -0.18 2.11
CA SER A 45 6.33 -1.37 1.87
C SER A 45 7.28 -1.65 3.03
N SER A 46 7.65 -2.91 3.21
CA SER A 46 8.65 -3.36 4.19
C SER A 46 9.42 -4.57 3.66
N GLN A 47 10.74 -4.60 3.85
CA GLN A 47 11.57 -5.78 3.57
C GLN A 47 11.62 -6.77 4.73
N VAL A 48 11.03 -6.43 5.88
CA VAL A 48 10.99 -7.29 7.07
C VAL A 48 9.76 -8.22 6.98
N LEU A 49 9.94 -9.36 6.31
CA LEU A 49 8.85 -10.28 5.97
C LEU A 49 8.18 -10.90 7.21
N ASP A 50 8.95 -11.12 8.28
CA ASP A 50 8.45 -11.72 9.53
C ASP A 50 7.43 -10.83 10.25
N LEU A 51 7.31 -9.57 9.85
CA LEU A 51 6.36 -8.60 10.40
C LEU A 51 5.21 -8.31 9.43
N ALA A 52 4.97 -9.14 8.40
CA ALA A 52 3.96 -8.87 7.38
C ALA A 52 2.56 -8.60 7.95
N ASP A 53 2.09 -9.46 8.86
CA ASP A 53 0.76 -9.31 9.46
C ASP A 53 0.66 -8.03 10.29
N SER A 54 1.64 -7.79 11.18
CA SER A 54 1.74 -6.55 11.97
C SER A 54 1.81 -5.30 11.08
N PHE A 55 2.55 -5.38 9.98
CA PHE A 55 2.65 -4.32 9.00
C PHE A 55 1.28 -4.02 8.38
N PHE A 56 0.55 -5.05 7.95
CA PHE A 56 -0.80 -4.89 7.39
C PHE A 56 -1.77 -4.28 8.41
N ASP A 57 -1.73 -4.72 9.67
CA ASP A 57 -2.62 -4.20 10.71
C ASP A 57 -2.39 -2.72 10.98
N VAL A 58 -1.12 -2.31 11.12
CA VAL A 58 -0.75 -0.90 11.35
C VAL A 58 -1.14 -0.04 10.14
N PHE A 59 -0.86 -0.51 8.92
CA PHE A 59 -1.17 0.25 7.71
C PHE A 59 -2.69 0.34 7.47
N ASP A 60 -3.45 -0.70 7.78
CA ASP A 60 -4.91 -0.68 7.74
C ASP A 60 -5.47 0.35 8.73
N ALA A 61 -4.96 0.36 9.97
CA ALA A 61 -5.34 1.34 10.99
C ALA A 61 -5.08 2.78 10.50
N ILE A 62 -3.89 3.07 9.97
CA ILE A 62 -3.55 4.39 9.42
C ILE A 62 -4.50 4.77 8.29
N THR A 63 -4.61 3.93 7.26
CA THR A 63 -5.41 4.23 6.05
C THR A 63 -6.91 4.31 6.33
N SER A 64 -7.42 3.65 7.37
CA SER A 64 -8.84 3.75 7.78
C SER A 64 -9.22 5.13 8.33
N THR A 65 -8.23 5.86 8.87
CA THR A 65 -8.41 7.20 9.45
C THR A 65 -8.20 8.33 8.46
N PHE A 66 -7.72 8.03 7.26
CA PHE A 66 -7.52 9.04 6.21
C PHE A 66 -8.84 9.77 5.90
N ARG A 67 -8.74 11.09 5.76
CA ARG A 67 -9.81 12.01 5.37
C ARG A 67 -9.19 13.14 4.53
N PHE A 68 -9.90 13.59 3.51
CA PHE A 68 -9.62 14.88 2.90
C PHE A 68 -10.16 15.98 3.84
N ILE A 69 -9.38 17.06 4.01
CA ILE A 69 -9.72 18.26 4.76
C ILE A 69 -9.98 19.42 3.82
#